data_AF-A0A740L961-F1
#
_entry.id   AF-A0A740L961-F1
#
_cell.length_a   1.000
_cell.length_b   1.000
_cell.length_c   1.000
_cell.angle_alpha   90.00
_cell.angle_beta   90.00
_cell.angle_gamma   90.00
#
_symmetry.space_group_name_H-M   'P 1'
#
loop_
_entity.id
_entity.type
_entity.pdbx_description
1 polymer ?
#
loop_
_entity_poly.entity_id
_entity_poly.type
_entity_poly.pdbx_seq_one_letter_code
_entity_poly.pdbx_strand_id
1 'polypeptide(L)'
;TEKDKIVYDNENEDTYEVVEGDRGYSSIAKKIGTTQSVLTKLNGVKVIHPGDKLKYKKAHLEQYIPGWLLFTPENIQKQYNIDPTKAQPGHRGDHTYADKIRFTYALIVADESK
;
A
#
# COMPACT_ATOMS: atom_id res chain seq x y z
N THR A 1 14.77 -3.07 8.88
CA THR A 1 13.77 -3.95 8.24
C THR A 1 12.57 -3.11 7.95
N GLU A 2 12.18 -2.98 6.67
CA GLU A 2 10.91 -2.35 6.32
C GLU A 2 9.76 -3.15 6.94
N LYS A 3 8.66 -2.46 7.29
CA LYS A 3 7.50 -3.00 7.99
C LYS A 3 6.25 -2.37 7.38
N ASP A 4 5.11 -3.02 7.59
CA ASP A 4 3.81 -2.43 7.24
C ASP A 4 3.69 -1.02 7.81
N LYS A 5 3.20 -0.12 6.97
CA LYS A 5 3.07 1.29 7.29
C LYS A 5 1.61 1.68 7.29
N ILE A 6 1.19 2.40 8.33
CA ILE A 6 -0.10 3.07 8.33
C ILE A 6 0.07 4.39 7.57
N VAL A 7 -0.71 4.58 6.52
CA VAL A 7 -0.76 5.81 5.74
C VAL A 7 -2.11 6.46 5.98
N TYR A 8 -2.09 7.74 6.35
CA TYR A 8 -3.31 8.53 6.51
C TYR A 8 -3.73 9.07 5.15
N ASP A 9 -4.96 8.76 4.77
CA ASP A 9 -5.58 9.26 3.54
C ASP A 9 -6.05 10.71 3.72
N ASN A 10 -6.36 11.07 4.97
CA ASN A 10 -6.75 12.41 5.36
C ASN A 10 -6.24 12.69 6.78
N GLU A 11 -5.78 13.92 7.00
CA GLU A 11 -5.34 14.41 8.30
C GLU A 11 -6.48 14.89 9.20
N ASN A 12 -7.69 15.07 8.67
CA ASN A 12 -8.85 15.46 9.45
C ASN A 12 -9.28 14.35 10.43
N GLU A 13 -9.63 14.75 11.64
CA GLU A 13 -10.20 13.88 12.66
C GLU A 13 -11.72 13.86 12.53
N ASP A 14 -12.28 12.65 12.44
CA ASP A 14 -13.70 12.38 12.39
C ASP A 14 -14.15 11.61 13.64
N THR A 15 -15.46 11.56 13.88
CA THR A 15 -16.06 10.79 14.97
C THR A 15 -17.04 9.76 14.44
N TYR A 16 -16.96 8.53 14.94
CA TYR A 16 -17.89 7.45 14.66
C TYR A 16 -18.62 7.05 15.95
N GLU A 17 -19.94 6.96 15.89
CA GLU A 17 -20.74 6.42 16.98
C GLU A 17 -20.91 4.91 16.79
N VAL A 18 -20.50 4.14 17.79
CA VAL A 18 -20.59 2.67 17.77
C VAL A 18 -22.05 2.25 17.74
N VAL A 19 -22.40 1.33 16.84
CA VAL A 19 -23.77 0.84 16.72
C VAL A 19 -23.88 -0.62 17.13
N GLU A 20 -25.09 -1.07 17.44
CA GLU A 20 -25.35 -2.49 17.65
C GLU A 20 -24.92 -3.31 16.42
N GLY A 21 -24.15 -4.38 16.65
CA GLY A 21 -23.58 -5.22 15.60
C GLY A 21 -22.11 -4.94 15.27
N ASP A 22 -21.55 -3.82 15.75
CA ASP A 22 -20.10 -3.61 15.71
C ASP A 22 -19.40 -4.60 16.65
N ARG A 23 -18.49 -5.41 16.09
CA ARG A 23 -17.81 -6.51 16.79
C ARG A 23 -16.46 -6.11 17.39
N GLY A 24 -16.18 -4.81 17.48
CA GLY A 24 -14.88 -4.25 17.86
C GLY A 24 -14.24 -3.42 16.75
N TYR A 25 -13.07 -2.85 17.06
CA TYR A 25 -12.35 -1.94 16.16
C TYR A 25 -12.08 -2.52 14.76
N SER A 26 -11.81 -3.82 14.62
CA SER A 26 -11.56 -4.42 13.30
C SER A 26 -12.77 -4.28 12.36
N SER A 27 -13.98 -4.52 12.88
CA SER A 27 -15.20 -4.40 12.09
C SER A 27 -15.54 -2.95 11.74
N ILE A 28 -15.35 -2.04 12.70
CA ILE A 28 -15.58 -0.60 12.51
C ILE A 28 -14.59 -0.03 11.51
N ALA A 29 -13.30 -0.36 11.64
CA ALA A 29 -12.23 0.10 10.75
C ALA A 29 -12.54 -0.21 9.29
N LYS A 30 -13.02 -1.43 9.00
CA LYS A 30 -13.45 -1.83 7.65
C LYS A 30 -14.64 -1.03 7.13
N LYS A 31 -15.59 -0.71 8.01
CA LYS A 31 -16.82 0.03 7.66
C LYS A 31 -16.54 1.50 7.33
N ILE A 32 -15.68 2.17 8.09
CA ILE A 32 -15.46 3.62 7.99
C ILE A 32 -14.21 4.02 7.20
N GLY A 33 -13.39 3.05 6.78
CA GLY A 33 -12.17 3.29 6.02
C GLY A 33 -11.04 3.83 6.90
N THR A 34 -10.65 3.06 7.91
CA THR A 34 -9.46 3.31 8.73
C THR A 34 -8.78 1.99 9.10
N THR A 35 -7.81 2.01 10.01
CA THR A 35 -7.18 0.80 10.57
C THR A 35 -7.52 0.62 12.05
N GLN A 36 -7.56 -0.63 12.51
CA GLN A 36 -7.73 -0.94 13.93
C GLN A 36 -6.66 -0.28 14.81
N SER A 37 -5.43 -0.18 14.31
CA SER A 37 -4.33 0.47 15.04
C SER A 37 -4.61 1.97 15.25
N VAL A 38 -5.12 2.67 14.23
CA VAL A 38 -5.51 4.09 14.34
C VAL A 38 -6.61 4.25 15.39
N LEU A 39 -7.68 3.44 15.33
CA LEU A 39 -8.75 3.47 16.33
C LEU A 39 -8.24 3.21 17.74
N THR A 40 -7.38 2.20 17.91
CA THR A 40 -6.80 1.84 19.21
C THR A 40 -5.94 2.98 19.76
N LYS A 41 -5.12 3.60 18.90
CA LYS A 41 -4.19 4.68 19.28
C LYS A 41 -4.93 5.95 19.71
N LEU A 42 -6.02 6.31 19.02
CA LEU A 42 -6.74 7.56 19.28
C LEU A 42 -7.73 7.46 20.43
N ASN A 43 -8.24 6.26 20.73
CA ASN A 43 -9.29 6.09 21.75
C ASN A 43 -8.80 5.40 23.02
N GLY A 44 -7.75 4.57 22.96
CA GLY A 44 -7.12 3.95 24.14
C GLY A 44 -8.00 2.97 24.94
N VAL A 45 -9.27 2.78 24.56
CA VAL A 45 -10.19 1.84 25.24
C VAL A 45 -10.09 0.45 24.64
N LYS A 46 -10.14 -0.58 25.50
CA LYS A 46 -10.04 -2.00 25.11
C LYS A 46 -11.40 -2.61 24.73
N VAL A 47 -12.46 -2.14 25.37
CA VAL A 47 -13.83 -2.59 25.15
C VAL A 47 -14.62 -1.38 24.68
N ILE A 48 -15.45 -1.59 23.66
CA ILE A 48 -16.33 -0.59 23.09
C ILE A 48 -17.77 -1.06 23.22
N HIS A 49 -18.68 -0.13 23.43
CA HIS A 49 -20.11 -0.36 23.61
C HIS A 49 -20.91 0.48 22.60
N PRO A 50 -22.12 0.02 22.20
CA PRO A 50 -23.02 0.85 21.42
C PRO A 50 -23.25 2.23 22.07
N GLY A 51 -23.20 3.29 21.26
CA GLY A 51 -23.28 4.69 21.68
C GLY A 51 -21.92 5.36 21.97
N ASP A 52 -20.83 4.59 22.05
CA ASP A 52 -19.50 5.15 22.23
C ASP A 52 -19.10 6.02 21.03
N LYS A 53 -18.48 7.17 21.29
CA LYS A 53 -17.98 8.08 20.25
C LYS A 53 -16.48 7.89 20.08
N LEU A 54 -16.10 7.25 18.98
CA LEU A 54 -14.72 6.93 18.64
C LEU A 54 -14.15 7.95 17.67
N LYS A 55 -12.98 8.49 18.00
CA LYS A 55 -12.17 9.33 17.12
C LYS A 55 -11.42 8.49 16.10
N TYR A 56 -11.38 8.94 14.85
CA TYR A 56 -10.59 8.28 13.81
C TYR A 56 -10.08 9.27 12.77
N LYS A 57 -9.09 8.82 12.00
CA LYS A 57 -8.68 9.44 10.73
C LYS A 57 -8.78 8.40 9.63
N LYS A 58 -9.10 8.80 8.41
CA LYS A 58 -9.04 7.86 7.27
C LYS A 58 -7.61 7.42 7.02
N ALA A 59 -7.42 6.11 6.94
CA ALA A 59 -6.10 5.52 6.81
C ALA A 59 -6.19 4.11 6.24
N HIS A 60 -5.13 3.69 5.57
CA HIS A 60 -4.96 2.33 5.10
C HIS A 60 -3.60 1.77 5.54
N LEU A 61 -3.46 0.45 5.37
CA LEU A 61 -2.21 -0.26 5.62
C LEU A 61 -1.51 -0.47 4.27
N GLU A 62 -0.35 0.16 4.10
CA GLU A 62 0.61 -0.24 3.07
C GLU A 62 1.38 -1.45 3.59
N GLN A 63 1.03 -2.63 3.08
CA GLN A 63 1.70 -3.88 3.44
C GLN A 63 3.11 -3.92 2.85
N TYR A 64 4.09 -4.21 3.70
CA TYR A 64 5.43 -4.53 3.26
C TYR A 64 5.57 -6.04 3.18
N ILE A 65 5.78 -6.56 1.97
CA ILE A 65 6.04 -7.99 1.76
C ILE A 65 7.54 -8.18 1.54
N PRO A 66 8.27 -8.81 2.48
CA PRO A 66 9.71 -8.99 2.34
C PRO A 66 10.09 -9.71 1.04
N GLY A 67 11.07 -9.16 0.33
CA GLY A 67 11.56 -9.73 -0.93
C GLY A 67 10.67 -9.44 -2.15
N TRP A 68 9.50 -8.81 -1.97
CA TRP A 68 8.73 -8.29 -3.09
C TRP A 68 9.33 -6.96 -3.49
N LEU A 69 9.87 -6.91 -4.69
CA LEU A 69 10.25 -5.66 -5.33
C LEU A 69 9.01 -5.07 -5.99
N LEU A 70 8.85 -3.75 -5.89
CA LEU A 70 7.84 -3.03 -6.67
C LEU A 70 8.00 -3.42 -8.14
N PHE A 71 6.90 -3.66 -8.85
CA PHE A 71 6.90 -4.05 -10.27
C PHE A 71 7.27 -2.84 -11.16
N THR A 72 8.50 -2.39 -11.03
CA THR A 72 9.08 -1.35 -11.88
C THR A 72 9.99 -1.99 -12.92
N PRO A 73 10.14 -1.37 -14.10
CA PRO A 73 11.05 -1.84 -15.13
C PRO A 73 12.47 -2.15 -14.63
N GLU A 74 12.98 -1.35 -13.68
CA GLU A 74 14.32 -1.51 -13.11
C GLU A 74 14.41 -2.75 -12.21
N ASN A 75 13.38 -3.00 -11.41
CA ASN A 75 13.33 -4.18 -10.56
C ASN A 75 13.14 -5.47 -11.37
N ILE A 76 12.35 -5.41 -12.46
CA ILE A 76 12.22 -6.54 -13.39
C ILE A 76 13.56 -6.80 -14.08
N GLN A 77 14.28 -5.76 -14.53
CA GLN A 77 15.63 -5.92 -15.09
C GLN A 77 16.60 -6.58 -14.10
N LYS A 78 16.65 -6.11 -12.85
CA LYS A 78 17.51 -6.69 -11.81
C LYS A 78 17.17 -8.17 -11.56
N GLN A 79 15.89 -8.53 -11.59
CA GLN A 79 15.41 -9.87 -11.27
C GLN A 79 15.62 -10.88 -12.42
N TYR A 80 15.29 -10.49 -13.66
CA TYR A 80 15.20 -11.44 -14.79
C TYR A 80 16.33 -11.31 -15.82
N ASN A 81 17.12 -10.24 -15.76
CA ASN A 81 18.25 -10.03 -16.65
C ASN A 81 19.55 -9.96 -15.83
N ILE A 82 19.94 -8.77 -15.40
CA ILE A 82 21.07 -8.53 -14.49
C ILE A 82 21.00 -7.09 -13.98
N ASP A 83 21.75 -6.80 -12.91
CA ASP A 83 21.97 -5.43 -12.44
C ASP A 83 22.37 -4.50 -13.61
N PRO A 84 21.65 -3.38 -13.84
CA PRO A 84 21.93 -2.45 -14.94
C PRO A 84 23.37 -1.93 -14.96
N THR A 85 24.00 -1.79 -13.80
CA THR A 85 25.40 -1.35 -13.71
C THR A 85 26.38 -2.35 -14.33
N LYS A 86 25.98 -3.63 -14.42
CA LYS A 86 26.76 -4.75 -14.97
C LYS A 86 26.35 -5.14 -16.38
N ALA A 87 25.17 -4.70 -16.84
CA ALA A 87 24.58 -5.04 -18.15
C ALA A 87 25.20 -4.26 -19.33
N GLN A 88 26.46 -3.83 -19.24
CA GLN A 88 27.07 -2.90 -20.21
C GLN A 88 27.37 -3.57 -21.57
N PRO A 89 27.53 -2.79 -22.66
CA PRO A 89 27.96 -3.33 -23.95
C PRO A 89 29.22 -4.21 -23.81
N GLY A 90 29.19 -5.40 -24.41
CA GLY A 90 30.26 -6.40 -24.30
C GLY A 90 30.23 -7.25 -23.03
N HIS A 91 29.27 -7.04 -22.13
CA HIS A 91 29.05 -7.85 -20.92
C HIS A 91 27.75 -8.65 -21.04
N ARG A 92 27.53 -9.58 -20.10
CA ARG A 92 26.30 -10.36 -20.03
C ARG A 92 25.12 -9.46 -19.65
N GLY A 93 24.00 -9.65 -20.36
CA GLY A 93 22.74 -8.98 -20.07
C GLY A 93 22.50 -7.74 -20.92
N ASP A 94 21.23 -7.35 -21.02
CA ASP A 94 20.78 -6.22 -21.85
C ASP A 94 20.60 -4.95 -21.00
N HIS A 95 21.45 -3.92 -21.16
CA HIS A 95 21.26 -2.66 -20.42
C HIS A 95 19.98 -1.90 -20.78
N THR A 96 19.37 -2.18 -21.94
CA THR A 96 18.15 -1.52 -22.40
C THR A 96 16.87 -2.25 -21.99
N TYR A 97 16.99 -3.29 -21.16
CA TYR A 97 15.87 -4.15 -20.79
C TYR A 97 14.72 -3.39 -20.09
N ALA A 98 15.05 -2.53 -19.12
CA ALA A 98 14.06 -1.68 -18.46
C ALA A 98 13.37 -0.72 -19.45
N ASP A 99 14.12 -0.15 -20.40
CA ASP A 99 13.56 0.76 -21.42
C ASP A 99 12.58 0.05 -22.35
N LYS A 100 12.88 -1.20 -22.74
CA LYS A 100 11.97 -2.04 -23.54
C LYS A 100 10.65 -2.33 -22.81
N ILE A 101 10.72 -2.61 -21.51
CA ILE A 101 9.52 -2.80 -20.68
C ILE A 101 8.70 -1.50 -20.61
N ARG A 102 9.36 -0.36 -20.35
CA ARG A 102 8.71 0.96 -20.33
C ARG A 102 7.98 1.25 -21.65
N PHE A 103 8.66 1.04 -22.77
CA PHE A 103 8.10 1.25 -24.10
C PHE A 103 6.86 0.37 -24.34
N THR A 104 6.95 -0.91 -24.02
CA THR A 104 5.84 -1.86 -24.24
C THR A 104 4.64 -1.51 -23.37
N TYR A 105 4.86 -1.18 -22.09
CA TYR A 105 3.80 -0.77 -21.18
C TYR A 105 3.09 0.50 -21.66
N ALA A 106 3.85 1.50 -22.15
CA ALA A 106 3.28 2.72 -22.72
C ALA A 106 2.38 2.44 -23.94
N LEU A 107 2.76 1.48 -24.79
CA LEU A 107 1.91 1.07 -25.92
C LEU A 107 0.60 0.42 -25.49
N ILE A 108 0.64 -0.46 -24.48
CA ILE A 108 -0.56 -1.12 -23.94
C ILE A 108 -1.52 -0.09 -23.36
N VAL A 109 -1.04 0.80 -22.50
CA VAL A 109 -1.87 1.84 -21.87
C VAL A 109 -2.45 2.81 -22.91
N ALA A 110 -1.68 3.17 -23.94
CA ALA A 110 -2.16 4.00 -25.04
C ALA A 110 -3.23 3.31 -25.89
N ASP A 111 -3.29 1.98 -25.91
CA ASP A 111 -4.31 1.22 -26.62
C ASP A 111 -5.58 1.06 -25.79
N GLU A 112 -5.45 0.75 -24.49
CA GLU A 112 -6.57 0.62 -23.55
C GLU A 112 -7.34 1.93 -23.31
N SER A 113 -6.73 3.08 -23.60
CA SER A 113 -7.32 4.41 -23.41
C SER A 113 -8.03 4.98 -24.64
N LYS A 114 -8.12 4.22 -25.74
CA LYS A 114 -8.88 4.56 -26.94
C LYS A 114 -10.34 4.10 -26.85
#